data_AF-A0ABD1J0A0-F1
#
_entry.id   AF-A0ABD1J0A0-F1
#
_cell.length_a   1.000
_cell.length_b   1.000
_cell.length_c   1.000
_cell.angle_alpha   90.00
_cell.angle_beta   90.00
_cell.angle_gamma   90.00
#
_symmetry.space_group_name_H-M   'P 1'
#
loop_
_entity.id
_entity.type
_entity.pdbx_description
1 polymer ?
#
loop_
_entity_poly.entity_id
_entity_poly.type
_entity_poly.pdbx_seq_one_letter_code
_entity_poly.pdbx_strand_id
1 'polypeptide(L)'
;MSTCNVDVRWFPFDIQKCELKFGSWTFDGWLLDLQMTDADLSGYMPNGEWDLVGVPGERSEVYYDCCKEPYPDVTFVVTIRRRTLYYALNLLIPCMLLSSMTLLVFLLPADSGEKISLGKEHGGVG
;
A
#
# COMPACT_ATOMS: atom_id res chain seq x y z
N MET A 1 -7.92 -16.87 -6.66
CA MET A 1 -8.26 -16.04 -5.48
C MET A 1 -7.29 -14.87 -5.46
N SER A 2 -7.79 -13.64 -5.34
CA SER A 2 -6.93 -12.47 -5.14
C SER A 2 -6.92 -12.10 -3.66
N THR A 3 -5.75 -11.94 -3.07
CA THR A 3 -5.61 -11.45 -1.69
C THR A 3 -4.47 -10.44 -1.71
N CYS A 4 -4.82 -9.16 -1.52
CA CYS A 4 -3.83 -8.11 -1.40
C CYS A 4 -3.83 -7.60 0.03
N ASN A 5 -2.75 -7.86 0.76
CA ASN A 5 -2.56 -7.31 2.08
C ASN A 5 -1.87 -5.94 1.95
N VAL A 6 -2.60 -4.87 2.29
CA VAL A 6 -2.11 -3.51 2.13
C VAL A 6 -1.34 -3.09 3.39
N ASP A 7 -0.06 -2.80 3.23
CA ASP A 7 0.81 -2.33 4.31
C ASP A 7 1.11 -0.84 4.17
N VAL A 8 0.64 -0.03 5.13
CA VAL A 8 0.76 1.43 5.11
C VAL A 8 1.83 1.99 6.05
N ARG A 9 2.70 1.15 6.61
CA ARG A 9 3.75 1.57 7.57
C ARG A 9 4.67 2.69 7.06
N TRP A 10 4.96 2.68 5.76
CA TRP A 10 5.89 3.61 5.12
C TRP A 10 5.20 4.62 4.21
N PHE A 11 3.89 4.84 4.39
CA PHE A 11 3.14 5.81 3.59
C PHE A 11 3.81 7.20 3.60
N PRO A 12 3.97 7.88 2.46
CA PRO A 12 3.51 7.51 1.11
C PRO A 12 4.54 6.72 0.26
N PHE A 13 5.69 6.32 0.81
CA PHE A 13 6.77 5.60 0.12
C PHE A 13 6.59 4.08 0.13
N ASP A 14 5.34 3.62 0.11
CA ASP A 14 4.98 2.22 0.23
C ASP A 14 5.10 1.44 -1.10
N ILE A 15 5.42 0.15 -0.97
CA ILE A 15 5.39 -0.86 -2.04
C ILE A 15 4.39 -1.92 -1.62
N GLN A 16 3.41 -2.19 -2.49
CA GLN A 16 2.38 -3.20 -2.25
C GLN A 16 2.66 -4.43 -3.11
N LYS A 17 2.43 -5.60 -2.53
CA LYS A 17 2.52 -6.90 -3.20
C LYS A 17 1.15 -7.58 -3.10
N CYS A 18 0.50 -7.72 -4.23
CA CYS A 18 -0.81 -8.37 -4.32
C CYS A 18 -0.66 -9.74 -4.98
N GLU A 19 -1.12 -10.78 -4.30
CA GLU A 19 -1.02 -12.16 -4.79
C GLU A 19 -2.29 -12.56 -5.54
N LEU A 20 -2.10 -13.10 -6.74
CA LEU A 20 -3.14 -13.64 -7.60
C LEU A 20 -2.85 -15.12 -7.81
N LYS A 21 -3.58 -15.97 -7.09
CA LYS A 21 -3.43 -17.43 -7.16
C LYS A 21 -4.46 -18.05 -8.11
N PHE A 22 -3.98 -18.76 -9.13
CA PHE A 22 -4.76 -19.49 -10.12
C PHE A 22 -4.50 -20.99 -9.98
N GLY A 23 -5.56 -21.79 -10.01
CA GLY A 23 -5.46 -23.24 -9.89
C GLY A 23 -6.81 -23.89 -10.13
N SER A 24 -6.80 -25.18 -10.42
CA SER A 24 -8.02 -25.98 -10.54
C SER A 24 -8.61 -26.25 -9.14
N TRP A 25 -9.93 -26.14 -9.03
CA TRP A 25 -10.63 -26.50 -7.78
C TRP A 25 -10.93 -28.00 -7.71
N THR A 26 -11.30 -28.62 -8.84
CA THR A 26 -11.83 -29.99 -8.91
C THR A 26 -10.89 -31.01 -9.54
N PHE A 27 -9.86 -30.55 -10.26
CA PHE A 27 -8.95 -31.41 -11.01
C PHE A 27 -7.58 -31.41 -10.34
N ASP A 28 -7.03 -32.61 -10.14
CA ASP A 28 -5.67 -32.81 -9.66
C ASP A 28 -4.63 -32.69 -10.79
N GLY A 29 -3.35 -32.71 -10.41
CA GLY A 29 -2.20 -32.58 -11.29
C GLY A 29 -1.95 -33.77 -12.21
N TRP A 30 -2.62 -34.91 -12.02
CA TRP A 30 -2.55 -36.03 -12.96
C TRP A 30 -3.53 -35.85 -14.12
N LEU A 31 -4.64 -35.16 -13.87
CA LEU A 31 -5.66 -34.88 -14.87
C LEU A 31 -5.47 -33.52 -15.56
N LEU A 32 -4.90 -32.53 -14.86
CA LEU A 32 -4.70 -31.19 -15.38
C LEU A 32 -3.34 -30.63 -14.94
N ASP A 33 -2.50 -30.30 -15.92
CA ASP A 33 -1.21 -29.66 -15.68
C ASP A 33 -1.26 -28.17 -16.10
N LEU A 34 -1.13 -27.29 -15.10
CA LEU A 34 -1.05 -25.84 -15.32
C LEU A 34 0.39 -25.46 -15.70
N GLN A 35 0.55 -24.89 -16.89
CA GLN A 35 1.81 -24.34 -17.36
C GLN A 35 1.81 -22.83 -17.17
N MET A 36 2.90 -22.30 -16.61
CA MET A 36 3.06 -20.87 -16.39
C MET A 36 3.84 -20.25 -17.55
N THR A 37 3.33 -19.12 -18.05
CA THR A 37 4.05 -18.19 -18.92
C THR A 37 4.19 -16.85 -18.20
N ASP A 38 5.18 -16.06 -18.58
CA ASP A 38 5.33 -14.69 -18.07
C ASP A 38 4.07 -13.84 -18.34
N ALA A 39 3.82 -12.89 -17.44
CA ALA A 39 2.70 -11.97 -17.57
C ALA A 39 2.90 -11.04 -18.78
N ASP A 40 1.94 -11.03 -19.71
CA ASP A 40 1.96 -10.08 -20.83
C ASP A 40 1.50 -8.70 -20.35
N LEU A 41 2.39 -7.72 -20.50
CA LEU A 41 2.16 -6.32 -20.14
C LEU A 41 1.93 -5.42 -21.36
N SER A 42 1.81 -5.99 -22.57
CA SER A 42 1.61 -5.23 -23.81
C SER A 42 0.36 -4.34 -23.78
N GLY A 43 -0.71 -4.80 -23.12
CA GLY A 43 -1.96 -4.07 -22.92
C GLY A 43 -2.03 -3.25 -21.63
N TYR A 44 -0.93 -3.13 -20.87
CA TYR A 44 -0.94 -2.41 -19.59
C TYR A 44 -1.14 -0.91 -19.81
N MET A 45 -2.15 -0.35 -19.14
CA MET A 45 -2.37 1.10 -19.06
C MET A 45 -1.71 1.65 -17.78
N PRO A 46 -0.79 2.62 -17.90
CA PRO A 46 -0.14 3.22 -16.74
C PRO A 46 -1.15 3.96 -15.87
N ASN A 47 -0.98 3.85 -14.56
CA ASN A 47 -1.83 4.53 -13.58
C ASN A 47 -1.18 5.82 -13.05
N GLY A 48 -1.99 6.84 -12.78
CA GLY A 48 -1.52 8.13 -12.27
C GLY A 48 -1.08 8.13 -10.80
N GLU A 49 -1.48 7.12 -10.03
CA GLU A 49 -1.19 7.00 -8.60
C GLU A 49 -0.15 5.90 -8.29
N TRP A 50 -0.05 4.89 -9.14
CA TRP A 50 0.75 3.68 -8.90
C TRP A 50 1.61 3.34 -10.11
N ASP A 51 2.89 3.08 -9.85
CA ASP A 51 3.84 2.53 -10.81
C ASP A 51 3.85 1.00 -10.70
N LEU A 52 3.64 0.31 -11.82
CA LEU A 52 3.83 -1.13 -11.90
C LEU A 52 5.34 -1.43 -11.90
N VAL A 53 5.82 -2.10 -10.85
CA VAL A 53 7.24 -2.47 -10.72
C VAL A 53 7.51 -3.80 -11.43
N GLY A 54 6.56 -4.74 -11.33
CA GLY A 54 6.66 -6.03 -11.99
C GLY A 54 5.57 -7.01 -11.57
N VAL A 55 5.45 -8.10 -12.32
CA VAL A 55 4.49 -9.19 -12.06
C VAL A 55 5.19 -10.54 -12.18
N PRO A 56 6.12 -10.88 -11.26
CA PRO A 56 6.69 -12.22 -11.22
C PRO A 56 5.58 -13.25 -10.97
N GLY A 57 5.67 -14.39 -11.65
CA GLY A 57 4.84 -15.55 -11.36
C GLY A 57 5.69 -16.72 -10.88
N GLU A 58 5.05 -17.62 -10.14
CA GLU A 58 5.65 -18.86 -9.67
C GLU A 58 4.63 -19.99 -9.79
N ARG A 59 5.06 -21.13 -10.34
CA ARG A 59 4.28 -22.38 -10.36
C ARG A 59 4.65 -23.19 -9.13
N SER A 60 3.64 -23.60 -8.37
CA SER A 60 3.77 -24.45 -7.19
C SER A 60 2.92 -25.70 -7.33
N GLU A 61 3.36 -26.81 -6.75
CA GLU A 61 2.58 -28.04 -6.62
C GLU A 61 2.35 -28.31 -5.14
N VAL A 62 1.08 -28.26 -4.71
CA VAL A 62 0.71 -28.42 -3.30
C VAL A 62 0.10 -29.80 -3.10
N TYR A 63 0.57 -30.52 -2.08
CA TYR A 63 -0.03 -31.77 -1.61
C TYR A 63 -0.85 -31.46 -0.37
N TYR A 64 -2.16 -31.74 -0.42
CA TYR A 64 -3.06 -31.53 0.71
C TYR A 64 -3.20 -32.80 1.55
N ASP A 65 -3.36 -32.67 2.87
CA ASP A 65 -3.46 -33.83 3.78
C ASP A 65 -4.61 -34.80 3.45
N CYS A 66 -5.64 -34.33 2.75
CA CYS A 66 -6.78 -35.15 2.34
C CYS A 66 -6.48 -36.11 1.18
N CYS A 67 -5.47 -35.82 0.36
CA CYS A 67 -5.26 -36.45 -0.95
C CYS A 67 -3.77 -36.74 -1.19
N LYS A 68 -3.44 -37.76 -2.01
CA LYS A 68 -2.04 -38.09 -2.35
C LYS A 68 -1.58 -37.40 -3.64
N GLU A 69 -2.53 -36.87 -4.38
CA GLU A 69 -2.36 -36.24 -5.67
C GLU A 69 -1.88 -34.79 -5.50
N PRO A 70 -0.94 -34.31 -6.35
CA PRO A 70 -0.53 -32.91 -6.34
C PRO A 70 -1.64 -32.03 -6.91
N TYR A 71 -1.80 -30.83 -6.37
CA TYR A 71 -2.64 -29.77 -6.91
C TYR A 71 -1.74 -28.65 -7.43
N PRO A 72 -1.55 -28.53 -8.75
CA PRO A 72 -0.75 -27.46 -9.33
C PRO A 72 -1.49 -26.13 -9.23
N ASP A 73 -0.75 -25.09 -8.86
CA ASP A 73 -1.21 -23.71 -8.85
C ASP A 73 -0.13 -22.77 -9.41
N VAL A 74 -0.58 -21.65 -9.95
CA VAL A 74 0.28 -20.57 -10.45
C VAL A 74 -0.08 -19.31 -9.70
N THR A 75 0.89 -18.73 -9.03
CA THR A 75 0.73 -17.52 -8.23
C THR A 75 1.49 -16.37 -8.88
N PHE A 76 0.79 -15.33 -9.28
CA PHE A 76 1.38 -14.07 -9.76
C PHE A 76 1.39 -13.03 -8.65
N VAL A 77 2.53 -12.38 -8.44
CA VAL A 77 2.69 -11.32 -7.43
C VAL A 77 2.78 -9.97 -8.13
N VAL A 78 1.66 -9.25 -8.17
CA VAL A 78 1.62 -7.90 -8.72
C VAL A 78 2.29 -6.95 -7.73
N THR A 79 3.45 -6.42 -8.12
CA THR A 79 4.22 -5.47 -7.31
C THR A 79 4.01 -4.05 -7.83
N ILE A 80 3.39 -3.19 -7.01
CA ILE A 80 3.11 -1.79 -7.34
C ILE A 80 3.76 -0.85 -6.32
N ARG A 81 4.17 0.33 -6.78
CA ARG A 81 4.78 1.39 -5.97
C ARG A 81 3.96 2.67 -6.08
N ARG A 82 3.71 3.35 -4.95
CA ARG A 82 2.96 4.61 -4.95
C ARG A 82 3.79 5.76 -5.53
N ARG A 83 3.15 6.62 -6.33
CA ARG A 83 3.71 7.91 -6.75
C ARG A 83 3.63 8.92 -5.61
N THR A 84 4.75 9.15 -4.94
CA THR A 84 4.81 9.85 -3.66
C THR A 84 4.72 11.36 -3.75
N LEU A 85 5.05 11.96 -4.90
CA LEU A 85 5.29 13.40 -5.01
C LEU A 85 4.09 14.26 -4.59
N TYR A 86 2.88 13.90 -5.06
CA TYR A 86 1.66 14.62 -4.68
C TYR A 86 1.35 14.51 -3.18
N TYR A 87 1.48 13.31 -2.61
CA TYR A 87 1.22 13.06 -1.19
C TYR A 87 2.27 13.73 -0.30
N ALA A 88 3.55 13.70 -0.69
CA ALA A 88 4.61 14.37 0.04
C ALA A 88 4.40 15.90 0.09
N LEU A 89 4.05 16.52 -1.04
CA LEU A 89 3.81 17.96 -1.09
C LEU A 89 2.56 18.38 -0.32
N ASN A 90 1.46 17.62 -0.41
CA ASN A 90 0.19 18.02 0.18
C ASN A 90 -0.05 17.51 1.61
N LEU A 91 0.67 16.50 2.09
CA LEU A 91 0.55 16.00 3.47
C LEU A 91 1.77 16.35 4.33
N LEU A 92 2.99 16.07 3.86
CA LEU A 92 4.18 16.28 4.70
C LEU A 92 4.49 17.75 4.91
N ILE A 93 4.37 18.61 3.87
CA ILE A 93 4.65 20.04 4.01
C ILE A 93 3.72 20.72 5.02
N PRO A 94 2.37 20.57 4.95
CA PRO A 94 1.50 21.14 5.96
C PRO A 94 1.81 20.63 7.38
N CYS A 95 2.08 19.34 7.55
CA CYS A 95 2.43 18.78 8.85
C CYS A 95 3.73 19.37 9.42
N MET A 96 4.75 19.55 8.59
CA MET A 96 6.02 20.17 9.00
C MET A 96 5.87 21.67 9.31
N LEU A 97 5.04 22.38 8.55
CA LEU A 97 4.72 23.78 8.83
C LEU A 97 3.97 23.90 10.17
N LEU A 98 2.95 23.08 10.42
CA LEU A 98 2.21 23.06 11.69
C LEU A 98 3.12 22.71 12.89
N SER A 99 4.00 21.71 12.76
CA SER A 99 4.94 21.37 13.83
C SER A 99 5.96 22.48 14.10
N SER A 100 6.44 23.17 13.06
CA SER A 100 7.31 24.33 13.22
C SER A 100 6.60 25.52 13.89
N MET A 101 5.35 25.80 13.52
CA MET A 101 4.57 26.89 14.10
C MET A 101 4.27 26.63 15.57
N THR A 102 3.92 25.39 15.93
CA THR A 102 3.70 25.02 17.34
C THR A 102 4.97 25.15 18.17
N LEU A 103 6.13 24.70 17.67
CA LEU A 103 7.42 24.88 18.35
C LEU A 103 7.75 26.37 18.55
N LEU A 104 7.54 27.21 17.53
CA LEU A 104 7.80 28.66 17.60
C LEU A 104 6.91 29.34 18.64
N VAL A 105 5.64 28.94 18.77
CA VAL A 105 4.72 29.43 19.81
C VAL A 105 5.23 29.10 21.21
N PHE A 106 5.82 27.91 21.41
CA PHE A 106 6.42 27.54 22.70
C PHE A 106 7.76 28.23 22.99
N LEU A 107 8.52 28.59 21.95
CA LEU A 107 9.83 29.25 22.07
C LEU A 107 9.74 30.79 22.17
N LEU A 108 8.64 31.42 21.77
CA LEU A 108 8.45 32.85 21.91
C LEU A 108 8.22 33.21 23.41
N PRO A 109 9.11 33.99 24.05
CA PRO A 109 8.86 34.46 25.41
C PRO A 109 7.61 35.34 25.42
N ALA A 110 6.74 35.11 26.41
CA ALA A 110 5.42 35.72 26.55
C ALA A 110 5.47 37.22 26.97
N ASP A 111 6.41 38.00 26.43
CA ASP A 111 6.54 39.44 26.64
C ASP A 111 6.06 40.28 25.45
N SER A 112 5.59 39.63 24.38
CA SER A 112 4.85 40.31 23.31
C SER A 112 3.38 39.93 23.41
N GLY A 113 2.50 40.92 23.51
CA GLY A 113 1.05 40.82 23.75
C GLY A 113 0.21 40.09 22.69
N GLU A 114 0.78 39.12 21.97
CA GLU A 114 0.10 38.22 21.02
C GLU A 114 -0.45 36.95 21.70
N LYS A 115 -0.17 36.74 23.01
CA LYS A 115 -0.69 35.58 23.77
C LYS A 115 -2.16 35.72 24.19
N ILE A 116 -2.83 36.86 23.95
CA ILE A 116 -4.20 37.15 24.40
C ILE A 116 -5.30 36.97 23.33
N SER A 117 -4.99 36.66 22.08
CA SER A 117 -6.03 36.44 21.04
C SER A 117 -6.50 34.98 20.94
N LEU A 118 -5.60 34.01 21.11
CA LEU A 118 -5.91 32.57 20.92
C LEU A 118 -6.41 31.83 22.18
N GLY A 119 -6.61 32.53 23.30
CA GLY A 119 -7.14 31.96 24.55
C GLY A 119 -8.57 32.37 24.89
N LYS A 120 -9.23 33.21 24.07
CA LYS A 120 -10.49 33.87 24.44
C LYS A 120 -11.72 33.48 23.62
N GLU A 121 -11.66 32.41 22.82
CA GLU A 121 -12.84 31.92 22.06
C GLU A 121 -13.40 30.57 22.55
N HIS A 122 -12.85 29.96 23.60
CA HIS A 122 -13.39 28.71 24.20
C HIS A 122 -13.41 28.77 25.74
N GLY A 123 -14.02 29.82 26.31
CA GLY A 123 -14.18 29.91 27.76
C GLY A 123 -15.10 31.02 28.24
N GLY A 124 -16.40 30.72 28.31
CA GLY A 124 -17.33 31.38 29.25
C GLY A 124 -18.23 32.46 28.68
N VAL A 125 -19.35 32.05 28.05
CA VAL A 125 -20.63 32.73 28.28
C VAL A 125 -21.32 31.96 29.40
N GLY A 126 -21.45 32.61 30.56
CA GLY A 126 -21.99 32.07 31.80
C GLY A 126 -21.53 32.94 32.97
#